data_AF-A0A1B7UFY7-F1
#
_entry.id   AF-A0A1B7UFY7-F1
#
_cell.length_a   1.000
_cell.length_b   1.000
_cell.length_c   1.000
_cell.angle_alpha   90.00
_cell.angle_beta   90.00
_cell.angle_gamma   90.00
#
_symmetry.space_group_name_H-M   'P 1'
#
loop_
_entity.id
_entity.type
_entity.pdbx_description
1 polymer ?
#
loop_
_entity_poly.entity_id
_entity_poly.type
_entity_poly.pdbx_seq_one_letter_code
_entity_poly.pdbx_strand_id
1 'polypeptide(L)'
;MSHNMMQKVNSFALRAFRDTADKDYILARMAYKTDLFPQFHWSALHALEKYAKCIAILTRIPKPKKDHIKHEVNRSLELISEKLDIALSEQTKKFIARLEEYGARFRYLEISWFINDCELAKLDRAVWELRRFCNAELYVYSGDHFVSLCNDKYEAIRSIEKPNKINTLVPGGYLEKTLENRKSRARPDLVWCNLYYTNSNRKSVLMKSGKMAENSPFSLYPEIIEEVSKYTFVPDEIKNAYKNG
;
A
#
# COMPACT_ATOMS: atom_id res chain seq x y z
N MET A 1 -25.40 -22.15 5.12
CA MET A 1 -25.83 -21.08 6.06
C MET A 1 -25.84 -19.76 5.30
N SER A 2 -26.92 -18.97 5.39
CA SER A 2 -26.95 -17.63 4.79
C SER A 2 -26.05 -16.70 5.60
N HIS A 3 -25.10 -16.03 4.96
CA HIS A 3 -24.25 -15.05 5.63
C HIS A 3 -25.04 -13.79 5.98
N ASN A 4 -24.85 -13.27 7.20
CA ASN A 4 -25.41 -11.99 7.60
C ASN A 4 -24.69 -10.81 6.89
N MET A 5 -25.23 -9.59 6.99
CA MET A 5 -24.68 -8.43 6.27
C MET A 5 -23.24 -8.15 6.68
N MET A 6 -22.95 -8.17 7.99
CA MET A 6 -21.60 -7.98 8.53
C MET A 6 -20.57 -8.94 7.91
N GLN A 7 -20.91 -10.23 7.82
CA GLN A 7 -20.04 -11.24 7.21
C GLN A 7 -19.81 -10.97 5.73
N LYS A 8 -20.83 -10.51 5.00
CA LYS A 8 -20.72 -10.16 3.58
C LYS A 8 -19.83 -8.94 3.36
N VAL A 9 -19.99 -7.89 4.17
CA VAL A 9 -19.17 -6.67 4.11
C VAL A 9 -17.71 -6.98 4.49
N ASN A 10 -17.47 -7.77 5.54
CA ASN A 10 -16.13 -8.18 5.92
C ASN A 10 -15.48 -9.04 4.83
N SER A 11 -16.21 -9.98 4.23
CA SER A 11 -15.74 -10.77 3.10
C SER A 11 -15.37 -9.90 1.89
N PHE A 12 -16.17 -8.87 1.61
CA PHE A 12 -15.86 -7.88 0.57
C PHE A 12 -14.57 -7.12 0.90
N ALA A 13 -14.41 -6.61 2.12
CA ALA A 13 -13.19 -5.90 2.53
C ALA A 13 -11.94 -6.77 2.37
N LEU A 14 -12.00 -8.03 2.81
CA LEU A 14 -10.85 -8.93 2.73
C LEU A 14 -10.53 -9.35 1.28
N ARG A 15 -11.54 -9.72 0.49
CA ARG A 15 -11.31 -10.24 -0.87
C ARG A 15 -11.06 -9.15 -1.91
N ALA A 16 -11.80 -8.05 -1.84
CA ALA A 16 -11.72 -6.98 -2.83
C ALA A 16 -10.56 -6.03 -2.55
N PHE A 17 -10.21 -5.81 -1.27
CA PHE A 17 -9.16 -4.89 -0.87
C PHE A 17 -7.90 -5.60 -0.39
N ARG A 18 -7.92 -6.35 0.73
CA ARG A 18 -6.69 -6.98 1.26
C ARG A 18 -6.05 -7.95 0.27
N ASP A 19 -6.81 -8.90 -0.29
CA ASP A 19 -6.23 -9.91 -1.19
C ASP A 19 -5.82 -9.32 -2.55
N THR A 20 -6.42 -8.20 -2.96
CA THR A 20 -5.98 -7.44 -4.14
C THR A 20 -4.72 -6.65 -3.83
N ALA A 21 -4.64 -6.01 -2.66
CA ALA A 21 -3.45 -5.32 -2.17
C ALA A 21 -2.25 -6.27 -2.06
N ASP A 22 -2.47 -7.50 -1.58
CA ASP A 22 -1.45 -8.55 -1.52
C ASP A 22 -0.85 -8.85 -2.91
N LYS A 23 -1.67 -8.81 -3.96
CA LYS A 23 -1.21 -9.01 -5.34
C LYS A 23 -0.45 -7.79 -5.86
N ASP A 24 -0.94 -6.58 -5.58
CA ASP A 24 -0.25 -5.34 -5.94
C ASP A 24 1.11 -5.25 -5.25
N TYR A 25 1.20 -5.69 -3.99
CA TYR A 25 2.45 -5.79 -3.26
C TYR A 25 3.43 -6.73 -3.98
N ILE A 26 3.02 -7.95 -4.32
CA ILE A 26 3.87 -8.89 -5.06
C ILE A 26 4.28 -8.30 -6.42
N LEU A 27 3.36 -7.65 -7.13
CA LEU A 27 3.64 -6.99 -8.41
C LEU A 27 4.68 -5.88 -8.25
N ALA A 28 4.58 -5.06 -7.21
CA ALA A 28 5.58 -4.05 -6.91
C ALA A 28 6.97 -4.69 -6.72
N ARG A 29 7.05 -5.79 -5.95
CA ARG A 29 8.31 -6.52 -5.77
C ARG A 29 8.88 -7.05 -7.09
N MET A 30 8.02 -7.57 -7.96
CA MET A 30 8.41 -8.03 -9.30
C MET A 30 8.98 -6.88 -10.12
N ALA A 31 8.28 -5.74 -10.16
CA ALA A 31 8.72 -4.56 -10.88
C ALA A 31 10.06 -4.02 -10.36
N TYR A 32 10.24 -3.97 -9.03
CA TYR A 32 11.51 -3.55 -8.42
C TYR A 32 12.66 -4.49 -8.79
N LYS A 33 12.41 -5.81 -8.81
CA LYS A 33 13.41 -6.82 -9.14
C LYS A 33 13.91 -6.70 -10.58
N THR A 34 13.09 -6.13 -11.47
CA THR A 34 13.39 -5.94 -12.89
C THR A 34 13.65 -4.47 -13.24
N ASP A 35 13.96 -3.62 -12.26
CA ASP A 35 14.27 -2.20 -12.44
C ASP A 35 13.16 -1.36 -13.12
N LEU A 36 11.91 -1.83 -13.07
CA LEU A 36 10.72 -1.14 -13.56
C LEU A 36 10.18 -0.20 -12.47
N PHE A 37 10.96 0.81 -12.11
CA PHE A 37 10.72 1.63 -10.91
C PHE A 37 9.41 2.44 -10.92
N PRO A 38 8.97 3.06 -12.03
CA PRO A 38 7.65 3.70 -12.09
C PRO A 38 6.50 2.72 -11.79
N GLN A 39 6.59 1.50 -12.33
CA GLN A 39 5.62 0.43 -12.08
C GLN A 39 5.70 -0.05 -10.63
N PHE A 40 6.90 -0.13 -10.05
CA PHE A 40 7.07 -0.38 -8.62
C PHE A 40 6.39 0.69 -7.76
N HIS A 41 6.60 1.98 -8.05
CA HIS A 41 5.96 3.07 -7.30
C HIS A 41 4.44 3.00 -7.40
N TRP A 42 3.90 2.83 -8.61
CA TRP A 42 2.46 2.68 -8.85
C TRP A 42 1.86 1.51 -8.05
N SER A 43 2.42 0.32 -8.20
CA SER A 43 1.94 -0.87 -7.51
C SER A 43 2.12 -0.78 -5.99
N ALA A 44 3.19 -0.14 -5.52
CA ALA A 44 3.43 0.11 -4.10
C ALA A 44 2.34 1.01 -3.50
N LEU A 45 2.06 2.17 -4.13
CA LEU A 45 1.01 3.08 -3.66
C LEU A 45 -0.35 2.38 -3.61
N HIS A 46 -0.69 1.63 -4.66
CA HIS A 46 -1.94 0.90 -4.73
C HIS A 46 -2.09 -0.20 -3.70
N ALA A 47 -1.03 -0.92 -3.36
CA ALA A 47 -1.07 -1.91 -2.30
C ALA A 47 -1.42 -1.23 -0.97
N LEU A 48 -0.70 -0.16 -0.61
CA LEU A 48 -0.90 0.58 0.64
C LEU A 48 -2.28 1.26 0.70
N GLU A 49 -2.75 1.83 -0.42
CA GLU A 49 -4.09 2.41 -0.56
C GLU A 49 -5.18 1.37 -0.27
N LYS A 50 -5.07 0.20 -0.89
CA LYS A 50 -6.06 -0.86 -0.72
C LYS A 50 -6.03 -1.44 0.70
N TYR A 51 -4.88 -1.54 1.36
CA TYR A 51 -4.83 -1.90 2.78
C TYR A 51 -5.54 -0.84 3.65
N ALA A 52 -5.26 0.44 3.45
CA ALA A 52 -5.93 1.51 4.20
C ALA A 52 -7.46 1.49 3.98
N LYS A 53 -7.92 1.32 2.73
CA LYS A 53 -9.35 1.19 2.43
C LYS A 53 -9.97 -0.09 3.02
N CYS A 54 -9.24 -1.20 3.07
CA CYS A 54 -9.69 -2.42 3.75
C CYS A 54 -9.99 -2.12 5.23
N ILE A 55 -9.05 -1.45 5.91
CA ILE A 55 -9.19 -1.07 7.32
C ILE A 55 -10.38 -0.13 7.52
N ALA A 56 -10.54 0.88 6.64
CA ALA A 56 -11.68 1.80 6.71
C ALA A 56 -13.03 1.07 6.61
N ILE A 57 -13.14 0.08 5.72
CA ILE A 57 -14.37 -0.73 5.56
C ILE A 57 -14.61 -1.61 6.79
N LEU A 58 -13.58 -2.28 7.31
CA LEU A 58 -13.69 -3.10 8.53
C LEU A 58 -14.10 -2.22 9.74
N THR A 59 -13.62 -0.98 9.80
CA THR A 59 -13.98 -0.01 10.86
C THR A 59 -15.33 0.68 10.61
N ARG A 60 -16.02 0.34 9.50
CA ARG A 60 -17.29 0.96 9.06
C ARG A 60 -17.22 2.48 8.99
N ILE A 61 -16.13 2.99 8.42
CA ILE A 61 -15.98 4.42 8.16
C ILE A 61 -16.74 4.74 6.87
N PRO A 62 -17.72 5.66 6.92
CA PRO A 62 -18.46 6.06 5.74
C PRO A 62 -17.54 6.82 4.78
N LYS A 63 -17.74 6.63 3.47
CA LYS A 63 -17.05 7.43 2.47
C LYS A 63 -17.41 8.92 2.64
N PRO A 64 -16.45 9.85 2.48
CA PRO A 64 -16.76 11.28 2.41
C PRO A 64 -17.78 11.58 1.30
N LYS A 65 -18.78 12.42 1.62
CA LYS A 65 -19.82 12.85 0.65
C LYS A 65 -19.28 13.83 -0.38
N LYS A 66 -18.30 14.64 0.01
CA LYS A 66 -17.51 15.55 -0.83
C LYS A 66 -16.06 15.09 -0.76
N ASP A 67 -15.26 15.41 -1.77
CA ASP A 67 -13.83 15.11 -1.82
C ASP A 67 -13.54 13.60 -1.68
N HIS A 68 -13.95 12.85 -2.70
CA HIS A 68 -13.73 11.41 -2.74
C HIS A 68 -12.24 11.08 -2.68
N ILE A 69 -11.89 10.20 -1.74
CA ILE A 69 -10.53 9.66 -1.62
C ILE A 69 -10.21 8.85 -2.87
N LYS A 70 -9.22 9.32 -3.63
CA LYS A 70 -8.69 8.64 -4.81
C LYS A 70 -7.63 7.63 -4.37
N HIS A 71 -6.39 7.84 -4.77
CA HIS A 71 -5.25 6.97 -4.46
C HIS A 71 -4.44 7.53 -3.28
N GLU A 72 -5.14 7.99 -2.24
CA GLU A 72 -4.55 8.71 -1.10
C GLU A 72 -4.61 7.84 0.15
N VAL A 73 -3.46 7.27 0.51
CA VAL A 73 -3.20 6.49 1.72
C VAL A 73 -3.28 7.41 2.95
N ASN A 74 -2.60 8.56 2.93
CA ASN A 74 -2.56 9.46 4.09
C ASN A 74 -3.96 9.94 4.46
N ARG A 75 -4.75 10.36 3.46
CA ARG A 75 -6.14 10.77 3.68
C ARG A 75 -7.02 9.63 4.20
N SER A 76 -6.78 8.40 3.76
CA SER A 76 -7.47 7.22 4.29
C SER A 76 -7.10 6.99 5.77
N LEU A 77 -5.82 7.14 6.14
CA LEU A 77 -5.34 6.97 7.51
C LEU A 77 -5.86 8.07 8.45
N GLU A 78 -5.96 9.31 7.97
CA GLU A 78 -6.59 10.41 8.72
C GLU A 78 -8.02 10.07 9.11
N LEU A 79 -8.84 9.57 8.18
CA LEU A 79 -10.21 9.16 8.51
C LEU A 79 -10.25 8.00 9.51
N ILE A 80 -9.29 7.07 9.43
CA ILE A 80 -9.22 5.90 10.32
C ILE A 80 -8.84 6.31 11.75
N SER A 81 -8.01 7.35 11.88
CA SER A 81 -7.46 7.78 13.17
C SER A 81 -8.51 8.13 14.23
N GLU A 82 -9.73 8.51 13.84
CA GLU A 82 -10.84 8.78 14.76
C GLU A 82 -11.31 7.55 15.54
N LYS A 83 -11.10 6.34 15.00
CA LYS A 83 -11.63 5.08 15.55
C LYS A 83 -10.54 4.05 15.85
N LEU A 84 -9.38 4.14 15.21
CA LEU A 84 -8.31 3.19 15.30
C LEU A 84 -6.97 3.92 15.17
N ASP A 85 -6.11 3.77 16.18
CA ASP A 85 -4.74 4.23 16.12
C ASP A 85 -3.87 3.22 15.36
N ILE A 86 -3.22 3.68 14.29
CA ILE A 86 -2.28 2.89 13.50
C ILE A 86 -0.91 3.53 13.65
N ALA A 87 -0.12 2.97 14.55
CA ALA A 87 1.26 3.39 14.77
C ALA A 87 2.14 2.98 13.57
N LEU A 88 2.38 3.93 12.66
CA LEU A 88 3.34 3.80 11.56
C LEU A 88 4.69 4.38 11.96
N SER A 89 5.78 3.73 11.54
CA SER A 89 7.12 4.30 11.75
C SER A 89 7.33 5.55 10.88
N GLU A 90 8.19 6.45 11.33
CA GLU A 90 8.55 7.66 10.57
C GLU A 90 9.09 7.33 9.17
N GLN A 91 9.77 6.19 9.02
CA GLN A 91 10.21 5.69 7.72
C GLN A 91 9.02 5.36 6.81
N THR A 92 8.01 4.67 7.32
CA THR A 92 6.79 4.34 6.57
C THR A 92 6.02 5.59 6.19
N LYS A 93 5.82 6.54 7.11
CA LYS A 93 5.13 7.81 6.83
C LYS A 93 5.83 8.59 5.71
N LYS A 94 7.15 8.76 5.80
CA LYS A 94 7.95 9.42 4.76
C LYS A 94 7.93 8.67 3.43
N PHE A 95 7.90 7.34 3.46
CA PHE A 95 7.80 6.53 2.25
C PHE A 95 6.45 6.72 1.56
N ILE A 96 5.34 6.69 2.30
CA ILE A 96 3.99 6.92 1.78
C ILE A 96 3.88 8.34 1.18
N ALA A 97 4.28 9.37 1.93
CA ALA A 97 4.22 10.75 1.46
C ALA A 97 4.95 10.93 0.13
N ARG A 98 6.15 10.35 0.01
CA ARG A 98 6.93 10.43 -1.24
C ARG A 98 6.30 9.67 -2.40
N LEU A 99 5.63 8.54 -2.16
CA LEU A 99 4.89 7.82 -3.22
C LEU A 99 3.74 8.67 -3.75
N GLU A 100 2.99 9.35 -2.87
CA GLU A 100 1.87 10.22 -3.24
C GLU A 100 2.33 11.50 -3.95
N GLU A 101 3.46 12.07 -3.54
CA GLU A 101 3.96 13.35 -4.04
C GLU A 101 4.77 13.20 -5.34
N TYR A 102 5.66 12.21 -5.44
CA TYR A 102 6.68 12.17 -6.49
C TYR A 102 6.64 10.95 -7.43
N GLY A 103 6.06 9.82 -7.00
CA GLY A 103 6.30 8.54 -7.69
C GLY A 103 5.10 7.98 -8.42
N ALA A 104 3.98 7.87 -7.72
CA ALA A 104 2.91 6.96 -8.12
C ALA A 104 1.62 7.69 -8.52
N ARG A 105 1.41 8.94 -8.12
CA ARG A 105 0.19 9.66 -8.49
C ARG A 105 0.12 10.02 -9.98
N PHE A 106 1.28 10.25 -10.59
CA PHE A 106 1.45 10.71 -11.97
C PHE A 106 2.04 9.59 -12.82
N ARG A 107 1.25 9.06 -13.75
CA ARG A 107 1.54 7.78 -14.44
C ARG A 107 2.25 7.93 -15.77
N TYR A 108 2.15 9.10 -16.37
CA TYR A 108 2.62 9.38 -17.72
C TYR A 108 3.87 10.24 -17.71
N LEU A 109 4.65 10.13 -16.61
CA LEU A 109 5.86 10.91 -16.41
C LEU A 109 5.56 12.43 -16.45
N GLU A 110 4.42 12.85 -15.91
CA GLU A 110 4.07 14.27 -15.78
C GLU A 110 5.04 15.00 -14.84
N ILE A 111 5.57 14.28 -13.86
CA ILE A 111 6.64 14.73 -12.97
C ILE A 111 7.83 13.77 -13.05
N SER A 112 9.03 14.29 -12.81
CA SER A 112 10.25 13.51 -12.72
C SER A 112 10.18 12.54 -11.55
N TRP A 113 10.78 11.36 -11.68
CA TRP A 113 10.85 10.37 -10.62
C TRP A 113 12.29 9.96 -10.33
N PHE A 114 12.52 9.45 -9.12
CA PHE A 114 13.81 8.89 -8.72
C PHE A 114 13.62 7.73 -7.74
N ILE A 115 14.53 6.75 -7.79
CA ILE A 115 14.64 5.68 -6.80
C ILE A 115 15.75 6.02 -5.79
N ASN A 116 15.38 5.94 -4.52
CA ASN A 116 16.25 6.02 -3.37
C ASN A 116 16.73 4.63 -2.96
N ASP A 117 17.82 4.61 -2.20
CA ASP A 117 18.34 3.37 -1.65
C ASP A 117 17.31 2.63 -0.77
N CYS A 118 17.28 1.31 -0.97
CA CYS A 118 16.52 0.35 -0.19
C CYS A 118 15.00 0.58 -0.15
N GLU A 119 14.40 1.11 -1.21
CA GLU A 119 12.95 1.34 -1.27
C GLU A 119 12.09 0.09 -1.15
N LEU A 120 12.54 -1.04 -1.70
CA LEU A 120 11.82 -2.30 -1.51
C LEU A 120 11.71 -2.69 -0.03
N ALA A 121 12.73 -2.42 0.79
CA ALA A 121 12.67 -2.67 2.22
C ALA A 121 11.71 -1.72 2.95
N LYS A 122 11.62 -0.46 2.49
CA LYS A 122 10.65 0.53 3.00
C LYS A 122 9.22 0.08 2.68
N LEU A 123 8.99 -0.44 1.47
CA LEU A 123 7.71 -1.04 1.09
C LEU A 123 7.38 -2.24 1.97
N ASP A 124 8.33 -3.15 2.20
CA ASP A 124 8.09 -4.36 3.01
C ASP A 124 7.67 -4.03 4.44
N ARG A 125 8.32 -3.03 5.03
CA ARG A 125 7.92 -2.50 6.32
C ARG A 125 6.53 -1.88 6.28
N ALA A 126 6.27 -0.99 5.32
CA ALA A 126 4.99 -0.29 5.21
C ALA A 126 3.81 -1.26 5.03
N VAL A 127 4.00 -2.30 4.20
CA VAL A 127 3.02 -3.37 4.02
C VAL A 127 2.81 -4.12 5.32
N TRP A 128 3.87 -4.52 6.02
CA TRP A 128 3.71 -5.21 7.31
C TRP A 128 2.97 -4.36 8.36
N GLU A 129 3.36 -3.09 8.51
CA GLU A 129 2.75 -2.16 9.48
C GLU A 129 1.25 -1.95 9.21
N LEU A 130 0.83 -1.79 7.95
CA LEU A 130 -0.60 -1.60 7.61
C LEU A 130 -1.39 -2.91 7.55
N ARG A 131 -0.85 -3.92 6.86
CA ARG A 131 -1.59 -5.15 6.50
C ARG A 131 -2.07 -5.93 7.72
N ARG A 132 -1.36 -5.85 8.84
CA ARG A 132 -1.75 -6.52 10.09
C ARG A 132 -3.10 -6.09 10.64
N PHE A 133 -3.57 -4.90 10.30
CA PHE A 133 -4.92 -4.41 10.65
C PHE A 133 -6.00 -4.89 9.68
N CYS A 134 -5.63 -5.53 8.57
CA CYS A 134 -6.56 -6.11 7.58
C CYS A 134 -7.03 -7.51 7.99
N ASN A 135 -7.47 -7.67 9.25
CA ASN A 135 -8.02 -8.91 9.78
C ASN A 135 -9.40 -8.65 10.38
N ALA A 136 -10.46 -9.22 9.80
CA ALA A 136 -11.82 -9.00 10.26
C ALA A 136 -12.03 -9.42 11.73
N GLU A 137 -11.22 -10.35 12.24
CA GLU A 137 -11.31 -10.80 13.62
C GLU A 137 -10.81 -9.78 14.65
N LEU A 138 -10.13 -8.72 14.23
CA LEU A 138 -9.74 -7.61 15.10
C LEU A 138 -10.92 -6.73 15.51
N TYR A 139 -12.03 -6.80 14.78
CA TYR A 139 -13.13 -5.85 14.87
C TYR A 139 -14.35 -6.53 15.47
N VAL A 140 -14.97 -5.89 16.45
CA VAL A 140 -16.20 -6.34 17.12
C VAL A 140 -17.38 -5.54 16.57
N TYR A 141 -18.45 -6.26 16.24
CA TYR A 141 -19.65 -5.68 15.62
C TYR A 141 -20.90 -6.02 16.42
N SER A 142 -21.83 -5.06 16.46
CA SER A 142 -23.22 -5.28 16.85
C SER A 142 -24.09 -5.14 15.60
N GLY A 143 -24.64 -6.25 15.10
CA GLY A 143 -25.18 -6.30 13.74
C GLY A 143 -24.09 -6.00 12.72
N ASP A 144 -24.27 -4.95 11.91
CA ASP A 144 -23.27 -4.45 10.94
C ASP A 144 -22.52 -3.19 11.41
N HIS A 145 -22.78 -2.74 12.64
CA HIS A 145 -22.13 -1.57 13.20
C HIS A 145 -20.85 -1.97 13.91
N PHE A 146 -19.74 -1.31 13.56
CA PHE A 146 -18.49 -1.40 14.32
C PHE A 146 -18.70 -0.83 15.73
N VAL A 147 -18.31 -1.58 16.75
CA VAL A 147 -18.45 -1.21 18.16
C VAL A 147 -17.09 -0.88 18.76
N SER A 148 -16.14 -1.81 18.63
CA SER A 148 -14.82 -1.71 19.23
C SER A 148 -13.84 -2.68 18.57
N LEU A 149 -12.58 -2.62 19.00
CA LEU A 149 -11.58 -3.61 18.66
C LEU A 149 -11.64 -4.76 19.68
N CYS A 150 -11.26 -5.96 19.23
CA CYS A 150 -11.02 -7.08 20.13
C CYS A 150 -9.71 -6.82 20.89
N ASN A 151 -9.81 -6.44 22.17
CA ASN A 151 -8.67 -6.00 23.00
C ASN A 151 -7.48 -6.96 22.92
N ASP A 152 -7.67 -8.26 23.16
CA ASP A 152 -6.57 -9.24 23.17
C ASP A 152 -5.84 -9.29 21.82
N LYS A 153 -6.59 -9.28 20.71
CA LYS A 153 -6.01 -9.34 19.36
C LYS A 153 -5.36 -8.02 18.97
N TYR A 154 -5.96 -6.90 19.36
CA TYR A 154 -5.42 -5.57 19.11
C TYR A 154 -4.12 -5.33 19.88
N GLU A 155 -4.08 -5.64 21.17
CA GLU A 155 -2.86 -5.52 21.97
C GLU A 155 -1.77 -6.49 21.51
N ALA A 156 -2.14 -7.72 21.09
CA ALA A 156 -1.21 -8.66 20.49
C ALA A 156 -0.56 -8.11 19.20
N ILE A 157 -1.29 -7.36 18.37
CA ILE A 157 -0.66 -6.70 17.22
C ILE A 157 0.15 -5.48 17.66
N ARG A 158 -0.42 -4.60 18.48
CA ARG A 158 0.19 -3.33 18.86
C ARG A 158 1.54 -3.49 19.57
N SER A 159 1.67 -4.52 20.40
CA SER A 159 2.89 -4.83 21.17
C SER A 159 4.06 -5.38 20.34
N ILE A 160 3.87 -5.64 19.05
CA ILE A 160 4.94 -6.21 18.22
C ILE A 160 5.92 -5.13 17.80
N GLU A 161 7.09 -5.14 18.42
CA GLU A 161 8.21 -4.25 18.06
C GLU A 161 9.02 -4.73 16.85
N LYS A 162 9.15 -6.05 16.68
CA LYS A 162 10.00 -6.66 15.64
C LYS A 162 9.25 -7.73 14.87
N PRO A 163 9.32 -7.73 13.53
CA PRO A 163 8.72 -8.77 12.72
C PRO A 163 9.43 -10.11 12.97
N ASN A 164 8.65 -11.18 13.02
CA ASN A 164 9.09 -12.56 13.00
C ASN A 164 8.13 -13.37 12.13
N LYS A 165 8.48 -14.64 11.87
CA LYS A 165 7.72 -15.51 10.97
C LYS A 165 6.26 -15.71 11.33
N ILE A 166 5.92 -15.63 12.61
CA ILE A 166 4.57 -15.91 13.12
C ILE A 166 3.77 -14.62 13.12
N ASN A 167 4.40 -13.52 13.54
CA ASN A 167 3.72 -12.27 13.84
C ASN A 167 3.50 -11.36 12.61
N THR A 168 4.08 -11.72 11.46
CA THR A 168 3.83 -11.07 10.16
C THR A 168 2.64 -11.67 9.42
N LEU A 169 2.16 -12.84 9.84
CA LEU A 169 1.07 -13.55 9.16
C LEU A 169 -0.29 -12.99 9.55
N VAL A 170 -1.16 -12.83 8.55
CA VAL A 170 -2.56 -12.50 8.71
C VAL A 170 -3.41 -13.69 8.26
N PRO A 171 -4.18 -14.34 9.16
CA PRO A 171 -4.92 -15.53 8.82
C PRO A 171 -5.81 -15.37 7.58
N GLY A 172 -5.75 -16.38 6.70
CA GLY A 172 -6.55 -16.44 5.48
C GLY A 172 -6.19 -15.41 4.41
N GLY A 173 -5.05 -14.73 4.51
CA GLY A 173 -4.56 -13.78 3.50
C GLY A 173 -3.95 -14.45 2.27
N TYR A 174 -3.85 -13.68 1.18
CA TYR A 174 -3.29 -14.18 -0.09
C TYR A 174 -1.77 -14.36 -0.02
N LEU A 175 -1.07 -13.53 0.78
CA LEU A 175 0.37 -13.71 1.01
C LEU A 175 0.67 -15.04 1.70
N GLU A 176 -0.08 -15.41 2.74
CA GLU A 176 0.08 -16.68 3.47
C GLU A 176 -0.12 -17.87 2.54
N LYS A 177 -1.22 -17.86 1.77
CA LYS A 177 -1.49 -18.87 0.75
C LYS A 177 -0.37 -18.97 -0.29
N THR A 178 0.23 -17.84 -0.67
CA THR A 178 1.35 -17.80 -1.62
C THR A 178 2.64 -18.33 -1.00
N LEU A 179 2.91 -18.06 0.28
CA LEU A 179 4.08 -18.55 1.01
C LEU A 179 4.03 -20.06 1.23
N GLU A 180 2.86 -20.60 1.55
CA GLU A 180 2.61 -22.03 1.74
C GLU A 180 2.73 -22.82 0.44
N ASN A 181 2.18 -22.28 -0.66
CA ASN A 181 2.22 -22.95 -1.96
C ASN A 181 3.59 -22.82 -2.64
N ARG A 182 4.47 -23.79 -2.42
CA ARG A 182 5.80 -23.85 -3.07
C ARG A 182 5.77 -23.86 -4.60
N LYS A 183 4.66 -24.26 -5.23
CA LYS A 183 4.49 -24.26 -6.69
C LYS A 183 3.92 -22.94 -7.24
N SER A 184 3.59 -21.98 -6.37
CA SER A 184 3.06 -20.68 -6.80
C SER A 184 4.11 -19.92 -7.61
N ARG A 185 3.70 -19.43 -8.80
CA ARG A 185 4.55 -18.59 -9.66
C ARG A 185 4.84 -17.21 -9.06
N ALA A 186 3.98 -16.73 -8.16
CA ALA A 186 4.14 -15.45 -7.48
C ALA A 186 5.10 -15.55 -6.27
N ARG A 187 5.32 -16.76 -5.74
CA ARG A 187 6.09 -16.97 -4.52
C ARG A 187 7.57 -16.57 -4.64
N PRO A 188 8.30 -16.86 -5.74
CA PRO A 188 9.70 -16.43 -5.88
C PRO A 188 9.89 -14.92 -5.67
N ASP A 189 8.98 -14.11 -6.19
CA ASP A 189 9.07 -12.65 -6.08
C ASP A 189 8.62 -12.15 -4.70
N LEU A 190 7.65 -12.81 -4.08
CA LEU A 190 7.29 -12.54 -2.68
C LEU A 190 8.47 -12.75 -1.74
N VAL A 191 9.23 -13.85 -1.88
CA VAL A 191 10.30 -14.21 -0.93
C VAL A 191 11.67 -13.63 -1.29
N TRP A 192 11.91 -13.20 -2.53
CA TRP A 192 13.21 -12.65 -2.96
C TRP A 192 13.54 -11.39 -2.16
N CYS A 193 14.61 -11.36 -1.36
CA CYS A 193 14.98 -10.23 -0.49
C CYS A 193 13.93 -9.74 0.55
N ASN A 194 12.91 -10.53 0.87
CA ASN A 194 11.90 -10.18 1.88
C ASN A 194 12.28 -10.58 3.31
N LEU A 195 12.27 -9.64 4.26
CA LEU A 195 12.49 -9.93 5.68
C LEU A 195 11.20 -10.18 6.48
N TYR A 196 10.05 -9.80 5.94
CA TYR A 196 8.76 -9.84 6.64
C TYR A 196 7.94 -11.07 6.23
N TYR A 197 7.93 -11.39 4.94
CA TYR A 197 7.15 -12.48 4.35
C TYR A 197 8.09 -13.54 3.76
N THR A 198 8.59 -14.43 4.60
CA THR A 198 9.49 -15.51 4.18
C THR A 198 9.42 -16.72 5.11
N ASN A 199 9.64 -17.91 4.54
CA ASN A 199 9.81 -19.15 5.32
C ASN A 199 11.27 -19.34 5.80
N SER A 200 12.19 -18.45 5.42
CA SER A 200 13.60 -18.52 5.81
C SER A 200 13.84 -17.96 7.22
N ASN A 201 14.81 -18.52 7.95
CA ASN A 201 15.30 -17.99 9.25
C ASN A 201 16.35 -16.89 9.08
N ARG A 202 16.57 -16.39 7.86
CA ARG A 202 17.58 -15.34 7.60
C ARG A 202 17.27 -14.08 8.39
N LYS A 203 18.32 -13.47 8.95
CA LYS A 203 18.23 -12.21 9.71
C LYS A 203 18.56 -10.98 8.86
N SER A 204 19.14 -11.20 7.67
CA SER A 204 19.55 -10.15 6.75
C SER A 204 19.34 -10.59 5.30
N VAL A 205 19.29 -9.60 4.42
CA VAL A 205 19.24 -9.77 2.96
C VAL A 205 20.21 -8.78 2.34
N LEU A 206 20.89 -9.20 1.28
CA LEU A 206 21.64 -8.27 0.45
C LEU A 206 20.67 -7.68 -0.58
N MET A 207 20.40 -6.39 -0.46
CA MET A 207 19.66 -5.65 -1.47
C MET A 207 20.63 -4.84 -2.32
N LYS A 208 20.50 -4.95 -3.63
CA LYS A 208 21.21 -4.05 -4.54
C LYS A 208 20.66 -2.64 -4.32
N SER A 209 21.55 -1.72 -3.95
CA SER A 209 21.31 -0.29 -4.05
C SER A 209 21.48 0.10 -5.51
N GLY A 210 20.51 0.86 -6.01
CA GLY A 210 20.52 1.41 -7.35
C GLY A 210 20.00 2.83 -7.26
N LYS A 211 20.61 3.74 -8.01
CA LYS A 211 20.10 5.09 -8.23
C LYS A 211 19.70 5.17 -9.69
N MET A 212 18.44 5.48 -9.91
CA MET A 212 17.85 5.69 -11.23
C MET A 212 16.86 6.82 -11.09
N ALA A 213 16.80 7.67 -12.10
CA ALA A 213 15.90 8.79 -12.17
C ALA A 213 15.59 9.08 -13.63
N GLU A 214 14.45 9.73 -13.85
CA GLU A 214 14.03 10.17 -15.17
C GLU A 214 13.36 11.53 -15.03
N ASN A 215 13.74 12.47 -15.89
CA ASN A 215 13.16 13.81 -15.91
C ASN A 215 11.85 13.79 -16.71
N SER A 216 10.83 14.50 -16.23
CA SER A 216 9.60 14.65 -17.00
C SER A 216 9.80 15.45 -18.28
N PRO A 217 9.05 15.13 -19.37
CA PRO A 217 9.02 15.98 -20.56
C PRO A 217 8.63 17.42 -20.24
N PHE A 218 7.71 17.64 -19.29
CA PHE A 218 7.35 18.99 -18.84
C PHE A 218 8.45 19.70 -18.05
N SER A 219 9.35 18.97 -17.39
CA SER A 219 10.54 19.57 -16.76
C SER A 219 11.61 19.95 -17.79
N LEU A 220 11.71 19.21 -18.90
CA LEU A 220 12.68 19.46 -19.95
C LEU A 220 12.21 20.52 -20.95
N TYR A 221 10.90 20.54 -21.24
CA TYR A 221 10.27 21.42 -22.22
C TYR A 221 8.95 21.98 -21.65
N PRO A 222 8.98 22.89 -20.66
CA PRO A 222 7.78 23.44 -20.03
C PRO A 222 6.78 24.06 -21.03
N GLU A 223 7.28 24.62 -22.12
CA GLU A 223 6.51 25.31 -23.16
C GLU A 223 5.50 24.40 -23.89
N ILE A 224 5.68 23.08 -23.87
CA ILE A 224 4.79 22.14 -24.57
C ILE A 224 3.47 21.91 -23.82
N ILE A 225 3.32 22.40 -22.58
CA ILE A 225 2.23 22.01 -21.69
C ILE A 225 0.84 22.35 -22.25
N GLU A 226 0.71 23.49 -22.93
CA GLU A 226 -0.55 23.90 -23.56
C GLU A 226 -0.86 23.06 -24.80
N GLU A 227 0.17 22.70 -25.58
CA GLU A 227 0.02 21.86 -26.77
C GLU A 227 -0.36 20.43 -26.38
N VAL A 228 0.36 19.83 -25.43
CA VAL A 228 0.09 18.47 -24.93
C VAL A 228 -1.29 18.38 -24.28
N SER A 229 -1.75 19.43 -23.59
CA SER A 229 -3.08 19.49 -22.99
C SER A 229 -4.23 19.37 -24.01
N LYS A 230 -3.97 19.57 -25.32
CA LYS A 230 -4.93 19.34 -26.39
C LYS A 230 -5.14 17.85 -26.69
N TYR A 231 -4.15 17.01 -26.39
CA TYR A 231 -4.10 15.60 -26.78
C TYR A 231 -4.28 14.63 -25.61
N THR A 232 -3.99 15.06 -24.38
CA THR A 232 -4.14 14.23 -23.19
C THR A 232 -4.53 15.04 -21.97
N PHE A 233 -5.09 14.37 -20.97
CA PHE A 233 -5.41 14.99 -19.69
C PHE A 233 -4.12 15.32 -18.93
N VAL A 234 -3.87 16.61 -18.71
CA VAL A 234 -2.83 17.11 -17.80
C VAL A 234 -3.52 17.69 -16.56
N PRO A 235 -3.21 17.21 -15.34
CA PRO A 235 -3.77 17.75 -14.11
C PRO A 235 -3.51 19.25 -13.97
N ASP A 236 -4.48 20.01 -13.43
CA ASP A 236 -4.33 21.47 -13.29
C ASP A 236 -3.19 21.85 -12.35
N GLU A 237 -2.89 21.01 -11.35
CA GLU A 237 -1.72 21.18 -10.48
C GLU A 237 -0.40 21.15 -11.28
N ILE A 238 -0.31 20.31 -12.30
CA ILE A 238 0.86 20.23 -13.19
C ILE A 238 0.90 21.43 -14.13
N LYS A 239 -0.24 21.82 -14.72
CA LYS A 239 -0.33 23.03 -15.55
C LYS A 239 0.16 24.26 -14.79
N ASN A 240 -0.29 24.42 -13.54
CA ASN A 240 0.05 25.58 -12.73
C ASN A 240 1.51 25.55 -12.26
N ALA A 241 2.09 24.38 -12.03
CA ALA A 241 3.49 24.23 -11.64
C ALA A 241 4.46 24.70 -12.73
N TYR A 242 4.20 24.36 -13.99
CA TYR A 242 5.10 24.65 -15.12
C TYR A 242 4.76 25.93 -15.89
N LYS A 243 3.57 26.54 -15.69
CA LYS A 243 3.23 27.84 -16.29
C LYS A 243 3.93 29.05 -15.65
N ASN A 244 4.44 28.89 -14.43
CA ASN A 244 5.03 29.97 -13.63
C ASN A 244 6.56 29.84 -13.43
N GLY A 245 7.20 28.85 -14.07
CA GLY A 245 8.65 28.64 -14.07
C GLY A 245 9.26 29.02 -15.40
#